data_AF-A0A6P0XND1-F1
#
_entry.id   AF-A0A6P0XND1-F1
#
_cell.length_a   1.000
_cell.length_b   1.000
_cell.length_c   1.000
_cell.angle_alpha   90.00
_cell.angle_beta   90.00
_cell.angle_gamma   90.00
#
_symmetry.space_group_name_H-M   'P 1'
#
loop_
_entity.id
_entity.type
_entity.pdbx_description
1 polymer ?
#
loop_
_entity_poly.entity_id
_entity_poly.type
_entity_poly.pdbx_seq_one_letter_code
_entity_poly.pdbx_strand_id
1 'polypeptide(L)'
;PNHVTYNNLILERGMVIGSLLNIEFNVAMSSMKFAPSNVLVTLLNENSFPLYGGWLFKRAYPVKWSTSDLDANNNSVVIDTMELAYSRLQRISL
;
A
#
# COMPACT_ATOMS: atom_id res chain seq x y z
N PRO A 1 -7.46 -0.59 -30.09
CA PRO A 1 -7.13 -0.15 -28.71
C PRO A 1 -6.10 -1.08 -28.07
N ASN A 2 -5.06 -0.51 -27.42
CA ASN A 2 -4.05 -1.29 -26.70
C ASN A 2 -4.50 -1.57 -25.25
N HIS A 3 -3.80 -2.47 -24.56
CA HIS A 3 -4.09 -2.81 -23.16
C HIS A 3 -3.93 -1.58 -22.24
N VAL A 4 -4.73 -1.54 -21.17
CA VAL A 4 -4.65 -0.47 -20.16
C VAL A 4 -3.51 -0.78 -19.21
N THR A 5 -2.60 0.16 -19.02
CA THR A 5 -1.49 0.09 -18.06
C THR A 5 -1.78 0.95 -16.84
N TYR A 6 -1.40 0.46 -15.66
CA TYR A 6 -1.51 1.20 -14.41
C TYR A 6 -0.14 1.32 -13.75
N ASN A 7 0.09 2.44 -13.06
CA ASN A 7 1.22 2.55 -12.14
C ASN A 7 0.90 1.81 -10.84
N ASN A 8 1.94 1.31 -10.17
CA ASN A 8 1.80 0.68 -8.88
C ASN A 8 1.26 1.65 -7.82
N LEU A 9 0.60 1.09 -6.81
CA LEU A 9 0.18 1.83 -5.63
C LEU A 9 1.34 1.91 -4.66
N ILE A 10 1.83 3.13 -4.41
CA ILE A 10 2.91 3.39 -3.46
C ILE A 10 2.30 4.01 -2.20
N LEU A 11 2.59 3.42 -1.04
CA LEU A 11 2.12 3.85 0.27
C LEU A 11 3.32 4.08 1.18
N GLU A 12 3.27 5.17 1.95
CA GLU A 12 4.31 5.50 2.91
C GLU A 12 3.70 5.66 4.30
N ARG A 13 4.39 5.12 5.30
CA ARG A 13 4.01 5.28 6.71
C ARG A 13 5.22 5.27 7.61
N GLY A 14 5.09 5.78 8.83
CA GLY A 14 6.08 5.54 9.87
C GLY A 14 6.20 4.06 10.21
N MET A 15 7.37 3.61 10.63
CA MET A 15 7.61 2.22 11.03
C MET A 15 6.66 1.80 12.15
N VAL A 16 5.96 0.68 11.96
CA VAL A 16 5.01 0.13 12.95
C VAL A 16 5.44 -1.28 13.36
N ILE A 17 5.46 -1.54 14.67
CA ILE A 17 5.73 -2.86 15.22
C ILE A 17 4.42 -3.67 15.27
N GLY A 18 4.45 -4.93 14.84
CA GLY A 18 3.30 -5.85 14.97
C GLY A 18 2.18 -5.65 13.94
N SER A 19 2.43 -4.96 12.82
CA SER A 19 1.44 -4.81 11.75
C SER A 19 1.25 -6.12 10.98
N LEU A 20 -0.01 -6.58 10.82
CA LEU A 20 -0.33 -7.72 9.95
C LEU A 20 0.15 -7.50 8.51
N LEU A 21 0.08 -6.26 8.03
CA LEU A 21 0.59 -5.90 6.70
C LEU A 21 2.11 -6.15 6.58
N ASN A 22 2.88 -5.88 7.63
CA ASN A 22 4.32 -6.16 7.63
C ASN A 22 4.61 -7.66 7.56
N ILE A 23 3.78 -8.48 8.21
CA ILE A 23 3.90 -9.94 8.14
C ILE A 23 3.64 -10.42 6.72
N GLU A 24 2.57 -9.94 6.07
CA GLU A 24 2.25 -10.30 4.68
C GLU A 24 3.35 -9.88 3.70
N PHE A 25 3.86 -8.65 3.85
CA PHE A 25 5.00 -8.17 3.06
C PHE A 25 6.25 -9.02 3.28
N ASN A 26 6.57 -9.35 4.54
CA ASN A 26 7.74 -10.17 4.86
C ASN A 26 7.61 -11.58 4.24
N VAL A 27 6.45 -12.23 4.33
CA VAL A 27 6.22 -13.54 3.70
C VAL A 27 6.34 -13.46 2.18
N ALA A 28 5.76 -12.44 1.55
CA ALA A 28 5.85 -12.27 0.11
C ALA A 28 7.29 -12.06 -0.36
N MET A 29 8.07 -11.23 0.32
CA MET A 29 9.45 -10.90 -0.07
C MET A 29 10.45 -12.01 0.28
N SER A 30 10.30 -12.64 1.45
CA SER A 30 11.25 -13.68 1.91
C SER A 30 10.99 -15.05 1.28
N SER A 31 9.72 -15.38 1.04
CA SER A 31 9.30 -16.72 0.63
C SER A 31 8.69 -16.75 -0.77
N MET A 32 8.59 -15.61 -1.46
CA MET A 32 7.94 -15.49 -2.79
C MET A 32 6.52 -16.05 -2.82
N LYS A 33 5.82 -16.01 -1.67
CA LYS A 33 4.45 -16.47 -1.51
C LYS A 33 3.52 -15.27 -1.47
N PHE A 34 2.82 -15.03 -2.57
CA PHE A 34 1.93 -13.90 -2.72
C PHE A 34 0.48 -14.31 -2.42
N ALA A 35 -0.18 -13.55 -1.54
CA ALA A 35 -1.60 -13.64 -1.27
C ALA A 35 -2.27 -12.32 -1.69
N PRO A 36 -2.77 -12.21 -2.94
CA PRO A 36 -3.34 -10.95 -3.42
C PRO A 36 -4.64 -10.59 -2.69
N SER A 37 -4.75 -9.33 -2.28
CA SER A 37 -5.89 -8.77 -1.54
C SER A 37 -6.42 -7.51 -2.20
N ASN A 38 -7.67 -7.13 -1.92
CA ASN A 38 -8.19 -5.85 -2.43
C ASN A 38 -7.80 -4.71 -1.48
N VAL A 39 -7.35 -3.59 -2.03
CA VAL A 39 -7.03 -2.38 -1.25
C VAL A 39 -8.04 -1.30 -1.60
N LEU A 40 -8.66 -0.70 -0.58
CA LEU A 40 -9.56 0.45 -0.73
C LEU A 40 -8.87 1.70 -0.19
N VAL A 41 -8.73 2.70 -1.04
CA VAL A 41 -8.34 4.06 -0.65
C VAL A 41 -9.56 4.95 -0.75
N THR A 42 -9.91 5.63 0.34
CA THR A 42 -11.04 6.57 0.38
C THR A 42 -10.62 7.83 1.13
N LEU A 43 -11.23 8.95 0.75
CA LEU A 43 -11.09 10.21 1.47
C LEU A 43 -12.16 10.26 2.56
N LEU A 44 -11.79 10.74 3.73
CA LEU A 44 -12.73 10.94 4.83
C LEU A 44 -13.02 12.44 5.00
N ASN A 45 -14.23 12.78 5.42
CA ASN A 45 -14.55 14.12 5.90
C ASN A 45 -14.03 14.35 7.33
N GLU A 46 -14.23 15.55 7.86
CA GLU A 46 -13.82 15.95 9.21
C GLU A 46 -14.43 15.11 10.34
N ASN A 47 -15.56 14.45 10.06
CA ASN A 47 -16.25 13.55 10.98
C ASN A 47 -15.81 12.08 10.80
N SER A 48 -14.73 11.83 10.03
CA SER A 48 -14.22 10.49 9.70
C SER A 48 -15.17 9.63 8.86
N PHE A 49 -16.17 10.22 8.20
CA PHE A 49 -17.02 9.50 7.27
C PHE A 49 -16.41 9.48 5.86
N PRO A 50 -16.46 8.35 5.14
CA PRO A 50 -16.05 8.31 3.75
C PRO A 50 -16.82 9.33 2.91
N LEU A 51 -16.09 10.12 2.12
CA LEU A 51 -16.70 10.85 1.03
C LEU A 51 -17.28 9.84 0.03
N TYR A 52 -18.28 10.26 -0.74
CA TYR A 52 -19.02 9.44 -1.71
C TYR A 52 -18.16 8.67 -2.75
N GLY A 53 -16.83 8.80 -2.75
CA GLY A 53 -15.94 8.14 -3.70
C GLY A 53 -14.76 7.41 -3.05
N GLY A 54 -14.24 6.43 -3.78
CA GLY A 54 -13.00 5.75 -3.45
C GLY A 54 -12.34 5.05 -4.63
N TRP A 55 -11.15 4.52 -4.39
CA TRP A 55 -10.34 3.78 -5.34
C TRP A 55 -10.11 2.37 -4.81
N LEU A 56 -10.68 1.39 -5.51
CA LEU A 56 -10.52 -0.02 -5.23
C LEU A 56 -9.46 -0.62 -6.15
N PHE A 57 -8.36 -1.06 -5.57
CA PHE A 57 -7.26 -1.76 -6.23
C PHE A 57 -7.49 -3.25 -6.08
N LYS A 58 -7.87 -3.91 -7.17
CA LYS A 58 -8.22 -5.34 -7.17
C LYS A 58 -6.99 -6.23 -7.24
N ARG A 59 -6.94 -7.24 -6.37
CA ARG A 59 -5.86 -8.25 -6.32
C ARG A 59 -4.47 -7.59 -6.24
N ALA A 60 -4.34 -6.63 -5.33
CA ALA A 60 -3.07 -5.99 -5.02
C ALA A 60 -2.15 -6.98 -4.28
N TYR A 61 -0.87 -6.97 -4.62
CA TYR A 61 0.16 -7.76 -3.96
C TYR A 61 1.47 -6.97 -3.90
N PRO A 62 2.31 -7.20 -2.88
CA PRO A 62 3.51 -6.41 -2.66
C PRO A 62 4.57 -6.73 -3.70
N VAL A 63 5.22 -5.69 -4.23
CA VAL A 63 6.31 -5.82 -5.22
C VAL A 63 7.62 -5.15 -4.77
N LYS A 64 7.54 -4.22 -3.82
CA LYS A 64 8.71 -3.58 -3.22
C LYS A 64 8.41 -3.15 -1.80
N TRP A 65 9.42 -3.23 -0.93
CA TRP A 65 9.40 -2.63 0.40
C TRP A 65 10.79 -2.08 0.70
N SER A 66 10.85 -0.82 1.11
CA SER A 66 12.07 -0.16 1.55
C SER A 66 11.81 0.62 2.82
N THR A 67 12.76 0.55 3.75
CA THR A 67 12.79 1.39 4.94
C THR A 67 13.78 2.53 4.72
N SER A 68 13.46 3.71 5.24
CA SER A 68 14.35 4.88 5.20
C SER A 68 15.70 4.59 5.87
N ASP A 69 16.71 5.37 5.50
CA ASP A 69 18.05 5.23 6.05
C ASP A 69 18.08 5.37 7.58
N LEU A 70 18.92 4.57 8.23
CA LEU A 70 19.17 4.63 9.67
C LEU A 70 20.40 5.51 9.93
N ASP A 71 20.17 6.79 10.18
CA ASP A 71 21.22 7.78 10.44
C ASP A 71 21.20 8.26 11.89
N ALA A 72 22.26 8.00 12.65
CA ALA A 72 22.40 8.41 14.04
C ALA A 72 22.56 9.93 14.23
N ASN A 73 22.88 10.68 13.18
CA ASN A 73 23.00 12.15 13.22
C ASN A 73 21.69 12.86 12.85
N ASN A 74 20.69 12.13 12.36
CA ASN A 74 19.43 12.69 11.90
C ASN A 74 18.28 12.30 12.84
N ASN A 75 17.43 13.25 13.21
CA ASN A 75 16.26 13.01 14.06
C ASN A 75 14.98 12.95 13.22
N SER A 76 14.96 12.05 12.24
CA SER A 76 13.80 11.81 11.37
C SER A 76 13.00 10.59 11.82
N VAL A 77 11.71 10.57 11.46
CA VAL A 77 10.87 9.38 11.65
C VAL A 77 11.28 8.34 10.61
N VAL A 78 11.47 7.09 11.04
CA VAL A 78 11.72 5.98 10.12
C VAL A 78 10.47 5.73 9.27
N ILE A 79 10.61 5.80 7.95
CA ILE A 79 9.52 5.63 7.00
C ILE A 79 9.66 4.30 6.26
N ASP A 80 8.58 3.53 6.22
CA ASP A 80 8.41 2.39 5.33
C ASP A 80 7.68 2.81 4.06
N THR A 81 8.31 2.62 2.90
CA THR A 81 7.70 2.77 1.57
C THR A 81 7.35 1.39 1.02
N MET A 82 6.05 1.18 0.80
CA MET A 82 5.46 -0.09 0.35
C MET A 82 4.85 0.09 -1.03
N GLU A 83 5.25 -0.75 -1.98
CA GLU A 83 4.74 -0.72 -3.35
C GLU A 83 3.92 -1.98 -3.66
N LEU A 84 2.74 -1.77 -4.23
CA LEU A 84 1.77 -2.81 -4.57
C LEU A 84 1.43 -2.75 -6.05
N ALA A 85 1.62 -3.87 -6.76
CA ALA A 85 1.05 -4.06 -8.08
C ALA A 85 -0.36 -4.63 -7.96
N TYR A 86 -1.24 -4.28 -8.90
CA TYR A 86 -2.64 -4.69 -8.88
C TYR A 86 -3.18 -4.93 -10.30
N SER A 87 -4.24 -5.72 -10.39
CA SER A 87 -4.82 -6.14 -11.67
C SER A 87 -5.73 -5.09 -12.31
N ARG A 88 -6.45 -4.32 -11.49
CA ARG A 88 -7.42 -3.34 -11.95
C ARG A 88 -7.64 -2.27 -10.89
N LEU A 89 -7.69 -1.03 -11.35
CA LEU A 89 -8.21 0.10 -10.58
C LEU A 89 -9.70 0.30 -10.91
N GLN A 90 -10.54 0.35 -9.88
CA GLN A 90 -11.96 0.68 -10.00
C GLN A 90 -12.27 1.89 -9.13
N ARG A 91 -12.82 2.95 -9.74
CA ARG A 91 -13.46 4.03 -8.97
C ARG A 91 -14.80 3.52 -8.45
N ILE A 92 -15.02 3.64 -7.16
CA ILE A 92 -16.28 3.26 -6.51
C ILE A 92 -17.01 4.51 -6.05
N SER A 93 -18.35 4.46 -6.08
CA SER A 93 -19.21 5.38 -5.35
C SER A 93 -19.66 4.66 -4.08
N LEU A 94 -19.47 5.29 -2.93
CA LEU A 94 -19.93 4.82 -1.61
C LEU A 94 -21.31 5.41 -1.27
#